data_AF-A0A7K0EIG1-F1
#
_entry.id   AF-A0A7K0EIG1-F1
#
_cell.length_a   1.000
_cell.length_b   1.000
_cell.length_c   1.000
_cell.angle_alpha   90.00
_cell.angle_beta   90.00
_cell.angle_gamma   90.00
#
_symmetry.space_group_name_H-M   'P 1'
#
loop_
_entity.id
_entity.type
_entity.pdbx_description
1 polymer ?
#
loop_
_entity_poly.entity_id
_entity_poly.type
_entity_poly.pdbx_seq_one_letter_code
_entity_poly.pdbx_strand_id
1 'polypeptide(L)'
;MSNLTAQRDSLIAELNQAITAQAGQPITGPLPAQILRLLSRIQKVNQQLNADTQASVARILDAQDALAEKVFGEGQTGPELVAEINRVSESIEDFGQQLSLGAYYYAAA
;
A
#
# COMPACT_ATOMS: atom_id res chain seq x y z
N MET A 1 -2.15 -4.69 4.52
CA MET A 1 -1.08 -3.77 4.08
C MET A 1 0.03 -3.55 5.11
N SER A 2 -0.24 -3.36 6.41
CA SER A 2 0.84 -3.12 7.42
C SER A 2 1.97 -4.14 7.43
N ASN A 3 1.65 -5.44 7.32
CA ASN A 3 2.66 -6.50 7.27
C ASN A 3 3.53 -6.41 6.00
N LEU A 4 2.96 -6.02 4.86
CA LEU A 4 3.69 -5.91 3.59
C LEU A 4 4.63 -4.69 3.56
N THR A 5 4.21 -3.56 4.13
CA THR A 5 5.10 -2.39 4.29
C THR A 5 6.28 -2.74 5.17
N ALA A 6 6.04 -3.30 6.37
CA ALA A 6 7.11 -3.70 7.28
C ALA A 6 8.05 -4.73 6.63
N GLN A 7 7.50 -5.69 5.88
CA GLN A 7 8.29 -6.65 5.12
C GLN A 7 9.15 -5.97 4.04
N ARG A 8 8.60 -5.01 3.29
CA ARG A 8 9.36 -4.24 2.29
C ARG A 8 10.52 -3.50 2.94
N ASP A 9 10.28 -2.83 4.06
CA ASP A 9 11.28 -2.02 4.73
C ASP A 9 12.41 -2.89 5.31
N SER A 10 12.08 -4.06 5.88
CA SER A 10 13.07 -5.07 6.27
C SER A 10 13.93 -5.52 5.07
N LEU A 11 13.31 -5.80 3.92
CA LEU A 11 14.04 -6.20 2.71
C LEU A 11 14.95 -5.09 2.19
N ILE A 12 14.53 -3.82 2.27
CA ILE A 12 15.34 -2.66 1.90
C ILE A 12 16.53 -2.52 2.85
N ALA A 13 16.33 -2.71 4.16
CA ALA A 13 17.42 -2.72 5.13
C ALA A 13 18.45 -3.83 4.84
N GLU A 14 17.97 -5.05 4.56
CA GLU A 14 18.82 -6.18 4.13
C GLU A 14 19.59 -5.85 2.84
N LEU A 15 18.93 -5.20 1.87
CA LEU A 15 19.56 -4.77 0.61
C LEU A 15 20.66 -3.74 0.84
N ASN A 16 20.39 -2.72 1.66
CA ASN A 16 21.36 -1.69 2.01
C ASN A 16 22.58 -2.31 2.69
N GLN A 17 22.38 -3.23 3.64
CA GLN A 17 23.48 -3.96 4.28
C GLN A 17 24.30 -4.77 3.27
N ALA A 18 23.64 -5.49 2.35
CA ALA A 18 24.32 -6.28 1.33
C ALA A 18 25.14 -5.41 0.36
N ILE A 19 24.66 -4.21 0.02
CA ILE A 19 25.39 -3.23 -0.79
C ILE A 19 26.57 -2.65 0.00
N THR A 20 26.37 -2.25 1.26
CA THR A 20 27.45 -1.70 2.09
C THR A 20 28.55 -2.72 2.36
N ALA A 21 28.20 -4.01 2.52
CA ALA A 21 29.18 -5.09 2.65
C ALA A 21 30.07 -5.26 1.38
N GLN A 22 29.63 -4.72 0.23
CA GLN A 22 30.40 -4.67 -1.01
C GLN A 22 31.18 -3.35 -1.17
N ALA A 23 30.93 -2.35 -0.32
CA ALA A 23 31.59 -1.06 -0.41
C ALA A 23 33.10 -1.23 -0.16
N GLY A 24 33.91 -0.95 -1.19
CA GLY A 24 35.36 -1.16 -1.19
C GLY A 24 35.84 -2.30 -2.11
N GLN A 25 34.93 -3.10 -2.67
CA GLN A 25 35.22 -4.06 -3.73
C GLN A 25 34.62 -3.53 -5.04
N PRO A 26 35.43 -3.22 -6.08
CA PRO A 26 34.89 -2.79 -7.36
C PRO A 26 34.01 -3.90 -7.95
N ILE A 27 32.72 -3.59 -8.18
CA ILE A 27 31.78 -4.49 -8.84
C ILE A 27 32.19 -4.54 -10.32
N THR A 28 32.95 -5.56 -10.68
CA THR A 28 33.51 -5.77 -12.02
C THR A 28 32.73 -6.81 -12.84
N GLY A 29 31.55 -7.21 -12.35
CA GLY A 29 30.69 -8.23 -12.96
C GLY A 29 29.21 -8.02 -12.61
N PRO A 30 28.34 -8.98 -12.95
CA PRO A 30 26.92 -8.90 -12.62
C PRO A 30 26.71 -8.75 -11.11
N LEU A 31 25.60 -8.10 -10.73
CA LEU A 31 25.25 -7.90 -9.34
C LEU A 31 25.30 -9.24 -8.57
N PRO A 32 25.81 -9.23 -7.33
CA PRO A 32 25.79 -10.40 -6.47
C PRO A 32 24.41 -11.06 -6.41
N ALA A 33 24.37 -12.39 -6.48
CA ALA A 33 23.11 -13.15 -6.47
C ALA A 33 22.23 -12.85 -5.24
N GLN A 34 22.83 -12.45 -4.11
CA GLN A 34 22.08 -11.98 -2.94
C GLN A 34 21.34 -10.67 -3.20
N ILE A 35 22.01 -9.68 -3.80
CA ILE A 35 21.43 -8.38 -4.15
C ILE A 35 20.29 -8.57 -5.17
N LEU A 36 20.51 -9.39 -6.20
CA LEU A 36 19.46 -9.72 -7.18
C LEU A 36 18.22 -10.36 -6.53
N ARG A 37 18.42 -11.33 -5.61
CA ARG A 37 17.31 -11.95 -4.86
C ARG A 37 16.55 -10.95 -4.00
N LEU A 38 17.25 -10.04 -3.32
CA LEU A 38 16.61 -9.00 -2.50
C LEU A 38 15.80 -8.04 -3.37
N LEU A 39 16.34 -7.59 -4.51
CA LEU A 39 15.62 -6.76 -5.47
C LEU A 39 14.35 -7.43 -5.98
N SER A 40 14.40 -8.71 -6.37
CA SER A 40 13.22 -9.45 -6.81
C SER A 40 12.15 -9.58 -5.72
N ARG A 41 12.57 -9.82 -4.46
CA ARG A 41 11.64 -9.87 -3.32
C ARG A 41 10.97 -8.51 -3.08
N ILE A 42 11.75 -7.42 -3.11
CA ILE A 42 11.24 -6.05 -2.98
C ILE A 42 10.24 -5.74 -4.10
N GLN A 43 10.58 -6.06 -5.35
CA GLN A 43 9.69 -5.88 -6.50
C GLN A 43 8.36 -6.63 -6.31
N LYS A 44 8.40 -7.88 -5.86
CA LYS A 44 7.19 -8.67 -5.57
C LYS A 44 6.32 -8.03 -4.48
N VAL A 45 6.94 -7.57 -3.39
CA VAL A 45 6.20 -6.91 -2.30
C VAL A 45 5.59 -5.59 -2.78
N ASN A 46 6.32 -4.80 -3.59
CA ASN A 46 5.80 -3.57 -4.18
C ASN A 46 4.62 -3.82 -5.13
N GLN A 47 4.68 -4.87 -5.94
CA GLN A 47 3.55 -5.26 -6.80
C GLN A 47 2.32 -5.60 -5.98
N GLN A 48 2.47 -6.35 -4.88
CA GLN A 48 1.36 -6.68 -4.00
C GLN A 48 0.79 -5.42 -3.30
N LEU A 49 1.65 -4.55 -2.79
CA LEU A 49 1.22 -3.28 -2.18
C LEU A 49 0.43 -2.41 -3.16
N ASN A 50 0.86 -2.34 -4.41
CA ASN A 50 0.15 -1.60 -5.45
C ASN A 50 -1.21 -2.24 -5.77
N ALA A 51 -1.28 -3.57 -5.88
CA ALA A 51 -2.54 -4.28 -6.10
C ALA A 51 -3.53 -4.06 -4.94
N ASP A 52 -3.07 -4.14 -3.69
CA ASP A 52 -3.89 -3.88 -2.50
C ASP A 52 -4.42 -2.43 -2.51
N THR A 53 -3.57 -1.47 -2.89
CA THR A 53 -3.92 -0.05 -3.01
C THR A 53 -5.00 0.16 -4.06
N GLN A 54 -4.83 -0.41 -5.25
CA GLN A 54 -5.81 -0.32 -6.34
C GLN A 54 -7.15 -0.95 -5.95
N ALA A 55 -7.14 -2.08 -5.25
CA ALA A 55 -8.36 -2.72 -4.76
C ALA A 55 -9.11 -1.85 -3.75
N SER A 56 -8.41 -1.17 -2.83
CA SER A 56 -9.04 -0.26 -1.88
C SER A 56 -9.61 1.00 -2.57
N VAL A 57 -8.90 1.56 -3.55
CA VAL A 57 -9.41 2.67 -4.37
C VAL A 57 -10.68 2.27 -5.11
N ALA A 58 -10.71 1.08 -5.72
CA ALA A 58 -11.90 0.58 -6.40
C ALA A 58 -13.11 0.48 -5.47
N ARG A 59 -12.93 -0.06 -4.24
CA ARG A 59 -14.02 -0.13 -3.25
C ARG A 59 -14.56 1.25 -2.85
N ILE A 60 -13.68 2.25 -2.73
CA ILE A 60 -14.11 3.62 -2.43
C ILE A 60 -14.96 4.18 -3.58
N LEU A 61 -14.53 3.96 -4.83
CA LEU A 61 -15.28 4.40 -6.00
C LEU A 61 -16.66 3.71 -6.06
N ASP A 62 -16.71 2.39 -5.87
CA ASP A 62 -17.98 1.64 -5.84
C ASP A 62 -18.93 2.16 -4.74
N ALA A 63 -18.40 2.46 -3.55
CA ALA A 63 -19.19 3.02 -2.46
C ALA A 63 -19.67 4.46 -2.75
N GLN A 64 -18.86 5.27 -3.43
CA GLN A 64 -19.25 6.61 -3.87
C GLN A 64 -20.32 6.58 -4.96
N ASP A 65 -20.22 5.65 -5.91
CA ASP A 65 -21.22 5.45 -6.96
C ASP A 65 -22.56 4.99 -6.35
N ALA A 66 -22.53 4.05 -5.40
CA ALA A 66 -23.71 3.63 -4.65
C ALA A 66 -24.35 4.79 -3.86
N LEU A 67 -23.52 5.65 -3.26
CA LEU A 67 -23.99 6.86 -2.61
C LEU A 67 -24.64 7.83 -3.61
N ALA A 68 -24.03 8.06 -4.77
CA ALA A 68 -24.57 8.93 -5.80
C ALA A 68 -25.91 8.41 -6.34
N GLU A 69 -26.04 7.11 -6.57
CA GLU A 69 -27.29 6.48 -7.01
C GLU A 69 -28.43 6.69 -6.00
N LYS A 70 -28.15 6.53 -4.70
CA LYS A 70 -29.15 6.77 -3.64
C LYS A 70 -29.57 8.24 -3.55
N VAL A 71 -28.62 9.17 -3.66
CA VAL A 71 -28.86 10.62 -3.57
C VAL A 71 -29.63 11.14 -4.80
N PHE A 72 -29.19 10.78 -6.00
CA PHE A 72 -29.66 11.39 -7.24
C PHE A 72 -30.61 10.51 -8.05
N GLY A 73 -30.57 9.19 -7.86
CA GLY A 73 -31.39 8.22 -8.60
C GLY A 73 -32.67 7.82 -7.86
N GLU A 74 -32.55 7.39 -6.61
CA GLU A 74 -33.69 6.86 -5.85
C GLU A 74 -34.45 7.93 -5.04
N GLY A 75 -33.89 9.13 -4.91
CA GLY A 75 -34.47 10.20 -4.08
C GLY A 75 -34.53 9.82 -2.59
N GLN A 76 -33.69 8.88 -2.15
CA GLN A 76 -33.62 8.43 -0.76
C GLN A 76 -33.19 9.60 0.13
N THR A 77 -33.89 9.81 1.23
CA THR A 77 -33.59 10.86 2.21
C THR A 77 -33.58 10.31 3.63
N GLY A 78 -32.69 10.85 4.46
CA GLY A 78 -32.62 10.57 5.89
C GLY A 78 -31.74 9.36 6.24
N PRO A 79 -32.27 8.22 6.75
CA PRO A 79 -31.44 7.19 7.38
C PRO A 79 -30.56 6.37 6.41
N GLU A 80 -31.09 6.01 5.23
CA GLU A 80 -30.40 5.16 4.24
C GLU A 80 -29.22 5.88 3.59
N LEU A 81 -29.40 7.19 3.38
CA LEU A 81 -28.34 8.08 2.90
C LEU A 81 -27.23 8.24 3.94
N VAL A 82 -27.58 8.45 5.21
CA VAL A 82 -26.60 8.54 6.30
C VAL A 82 -25.80 7.24 6.45
N ALA A 83 -26.45 6.08 6.33
CA ALA A 83 -25.78 4.79 6.36
C ALA A 83 -24.76 4.63 5.21
N GLU A 84 -25.10 5.10 4.00
CA GLU A 84 -24.20 5.03 2.85
C GLU A 84 -23.02 6.02 2.97
N ILE A 85 -23.26 7.23 3.47
CA ILE A 85 -22.19 8.21 3.78
C ILE A 85 -21.21 7.63 4.81
N ASN A 86 -21.72 6.94 5.83
CA ASN A 86 -20.88 6.28 6.83
C ASN A 86 -20.04 5.17 6.19
N ARG A 87 -20.60 4.35 5.29
CA ARG A 87 -19.86 3.31 4.57
C ARG A 87 -18.73 3.88 3.71
N VAL A 88 -18.99 4.98 3.00
CA VAL A 88 -17.96 5.69 2.23
C VAL A 88 -16.87 6.22 3.16
N SER A 89 -17.25 6.82 4.29
CA SER A 89 -16.31 7.35 5.28
C SER A 89 -15.42 6.25 5.88
N GLU A 90 -15.99 5.11 6.24
CA GLU A 90 -15.27 3.93 6.72
C GLU A 90 -14.28 3.40 5.67
N SER A 91 -14.70 3.33 4.40
CA SER A 91 -13.84 2.88 3.30
C SER A 91 -12.65 3.82 3.07
N ILE A 92 -12.86 5.13 3.23
CA ILE A 92 -11.81 6.15 3.15
C ILE A 92 -10.88 6.06 4.36
N GLU A 93 -11.42 5.86 5.57
CA GLU A 93 -10.62 5.72 6.79
C GLU A 93 -9.73 4.48 6.72
N ASP A 94 -10.28 3.33 6.33
CA ASP A 94 -9.54 2.09 6.13
C ASP A 94 -8.39 2.25 5.13
N PHE A 95 -8.64 2.96 4.03
CA PHE A 95 -7.61 3.29 3.05
C PHE A 95 -6.54 4.23 3.63
N GLY A 96 -6.96 5.25 4.38
CA GLY A 96 -6.06 6.16 5.08
C GLY A 96 -5.16 5.44 6.10
N GLN A 97 -5.71 4.49 6.87
CA GLN A 97 -4.93 3.66 7.80
C GLN A 97 -3.95 2.75 7.06
N GLN A 98 -4.35 2.17 5.92
CA GLN A 98 -3.49 1.38 5.06
C GLN A 98 -2.29 2.19 4.53
N LEU A 99 -2.49 3.46 4.18
CA LEU A 99 -1.43 4.37 3.75
C LEU A 99 -0.56 4.88 4.91
N SER A 100 -1.16 5.21 6.07
CA SER A 100 -0.48 5.70 7.27
C SER A 100 0.46 4.65 7.89
N LEU A 101 0.05 3.37 7.88
CA LEU A 101 0.92 2.25 8.23
C LEU A 101 2.09 2.09 7.23
N GLY A 102 1.97 2.69 6.04
CA GLY A 102 3.06 2.90 5.09
C GLY A 102 4.07 3.98 5.50
N ALA A 103 3.64 4.99 6.25
CA ALA A 103 4.42 6.18 6.60
C ALA A 103 5.04 6.13 8.02
N TYR A 104 4.39 5.48 8.99
CA TYR A 104 4.89 5.39 10.37
C TYR A 104 6.22 4.63 10.53
N TYR A 105 6.55 3.72 9.60
CA TYR A 105 7.85 3.04 9.60
C TYR A 105 8.98 3.84 8.94
N TYR A 106 8.67 4.93 8.22
CA TYR A 106 9.67 5.80 7.60
C TYR A 106 10.20 6.89 8.56
N ALA A 107 9.46 7.23 9.61
CA ALA A 107 9.84 8.26 10.58
C ALA A 107 10.60 7.73 11.82
N ALA A 108 10.75 6.40 11.95
CA ALA A 108 11.38 5.74 13.10
C ALA A 108 12.72 5.04 12.77
N ALA A 109 13.25 5.23 11.56
CA ALA A 109 14.57 4.75 11.11
C ALA A 109 15.51 5.94 10.85
#